data_AF-A0A090FAR5-F1
#
_entry.id   AF-A0A090FAR5-F1
#
_cell.length_a   1.000
_cell.length_b   1.000
_cell.length_c   1.000
_cell.angle_alpha   90.00
_cell.angle_beta   90.00
_cell.angle_gamma   90.00
#
_symmetry.space_group_name_H-M   'P 1'
#
loop_
_entity.id
_entity.type
_entity.pdbx_description
1 polymer ?
#
loop_
_entity_poly.entity_id
_entity_poly.type
_entity_poly.pdbx_seq_one_letter_code
_entity_poly.pdbx_strand_id
1 'polypeptide(L)'
;MSVLLKTRVTAIGPEVADLAEGGVLILFADGSPPELAEVSVLHKTELGPSDDAPATGASITLGPVSATITAVGSTAWSKVREMGHVVISFNGASEAERPGEVCASEVDTGALVAALTPGAVITIAA
;
A
#
# COMPACT_ATOMS: atom_id res chain seq x y z
N MET A 1 -10.95 2.16 15.62
CA MET A 1 -10.03 2.88 14.72
C MET A 1 -8.73 3.15 15.43
N SER A 2 -7.90 2.12 15.47
CA SER A 2 -6.48 2.23 15.83
C SER A 2 -5.70 2.34 14.53
N VAL A 3 -4.82 3.34 14.42
CA VAL A 3 -3.93 3.46 13.26
C VAL A 3 -2.84 2.39 13.41
N LEU A 4 -2.82 1.45 12.47
CA LEU A 4 -1.85 0.34 12.46
C LEU A 4 -0.54 0.75 11.79
N LEU A 5 -0.64 1.54 10.72
CA LEU A 5 0.50 2.05 9.95
C LEU A 5 0.18 3.43 9.40
N LYS A 6 1.17 4.32 9.45
CA LYS A 6 1.18 5.60 8.76
C LYS A 6 2.52 5.76 8.09
N THR A 7 2.51 5.99 6.80
CA THR A 7 3.72 6.11 5.99
C THR A 7 3.55 7.24 4.99
N ARG A 8 4.66 7.89 4.64
CA ARG A 8 4.70 9.02 3.73
C ARG A 8 5.47 8.66 2.49
N VAL A 9 4.89 8.87 1.33
CA VAL A 9 5.55 8.70 0.04
C VAL A 9 6.71 9.69 -0.08
N THR A 10 7.91 9.20 -0.36
CA THR A 10 9.12 10.00 -0.58
C THR A 10 9.41 10.14 -2.07
N ALA A 11 9.21 9.08 -2.85
CA ALA A 11 9.38 9.08 -4.29
C ALA A 11 8.41 8.10 -4.97
N ILE A 12 8.15 8.32 -6.25
CA ILE A 12 7.23 7.51 -7.05
C ILE A 12 7.90 7.21 -8.37
N GLY A 13 7.97 5.92 -8.71
CA GLY A 13 8.47 5.48 -10.00
C GLY A 13 7.52 5.80 -11.16
N PRO A 14 8.04 6.02 -12.38
CA PRO A 14 7.23 6.31 -13.55
C PRO A 14 6.26 5.17 -13.93
N GLU A 15 6.59 3.90 -13.65
CA GLU A 15 5.71 2.76 -13.97
C GLU A 15 4.62 2.52 -12.92
N VAL A 16 4.67 3.22 -11.77
CA VAL A 16 3.63 3.12 -10.73
C VAL A 16 2.28 3.56 -11.26
N ALA A 17 2.23 4.60 -12.10
CA ALA A 17 0.98 5.10 -12.65
C ALA A 17 0.26 4.03 -13.45
N ASP A 18 0.97 3.32 -14.33
CA ASP A 18 0.44 2.26 -15.18
C ASP A 18 -0.06 1.06 -14.34
N LEU A 19 0.71 0.67 -13.32
CA LEU A 19 0.32 -0.37 -12.36
C LEU A 19 -0.94 0.04 -11.58
N ALA A 20 -0.99 1.29 -11.11
CA ALA A 20 -2.11 1.84 -10.35
C ALA A 20 -3.37 1.99 -11.24
N GLU A 21 -3.22 2.27 -12.53
CA GLU A 21 -4.29 2.21 -13.53
C GLU A 21 -4.84 0.79 -13.68
N GLY A 22 -3.99 -0.22 -13.57
CA GLY A 22 -4.36 -1.64 -13.48
C GLY A 22 -4.89 -2.08 -12.11
N GLY A 23 -5.02 -1.17 -11.14
CA GLY A 23 -5.48 -1.47 -9.78
C GLY A 23 -4.43 -2.16 -8.90
N VAL A 24 -3.14 -2.07 -9.25
CA VAL A 24 -2.04 -2.65 -8.47
C VAL A 24 -1.12 -1.54 -7.98
N LEU A 25 -0.82 -1.51 -6.69
CA LEU A 25 0.08 -0.54 -6.10
C LEU A 25 1.20 -1.24 -5.34
N ILE A 26 2.44 -0.95 -5.72
CA ILE A 26 3.63 -1.51 -5.08
C ILE A 26 4.29 -0.42 -4.25
N LEU A 27 4.50 -0.69 -2.97
CA LEU A 27 5.11 0.21 -1.99
C LEU A 27 6.38 -0.41 -1.44
N PHE A 28 7.44 0.37 -1.30
CA PHE A 28 8.76 -0.03 -0.81
C PHE A 28 9.32 0.98 0.17
N ALA A 29 10.01 0.52 1.23
CA ALA A 29 10.70 1.43 2.15
C ALA A 29 11.73 2.31 1.43
N ASP A 30 11.87 3.54 1.94
CA ASP A 30 12.97 4.44 1.66
C ASP A 30 14.32 3.70 1.84
N GLY A 31 15.11 3.63 0.77
CA GLY A 31 16.37 2.86 0.74
C GLY A 31 16.37 1.64 -0.18
N SER A 32 15.26 1.33 -0.86
CA SER A 32 15.24 0.33 -1.93
C SER A 32 16.10 0.72 -3.15
N PRO A 33 16.66 -0.27 -3.87
CA PRO A 33 17.48 -0.01 -5.05
C PRO A 33 16.70 0.73 -6.14
N PRO A 34 17.37 1.58 -6.94
CA PRO A 34 16.72 2.43 -7.94
C PRO A 34 15.90 1.64 -8.96
N GLU A 35 16.35 0.44 -9.34
CA GLU A 35 15.63 -0.45 -10.28
C GLU A 35 14.21 -0.79 -9.78
N LEU A 36 14.03 -1.00 -8.48
CA LEU A 36 12.71 -1.25 -7.90
C LEU A 36 11.93 0.06 -7.71
N ALA A 37 12.62 1.15 -7.42
CA ALA A 37 12.00 2.46 -7.25
C ALA A 37 11.35 2.97 -8.54
N GLU A 38 11.79 2.53 -9.72
CA GLU A 38 11.16 2.89 -10.99
C GLU A 38 9.77 2.26 -11.19
N VAL A 39 9.56 1.08 -10.60
CA VAL A 39 8.30 0.31 -10.65
C VAL A 39 7.49 0.36 -9.36
N SER A 40 7.92 1.15 -8.37
CA SER A 40 7.27 1.19 -7.06
C SER A 40 7.32 2.56 -6.40
N VAL A 41 6.49 2.71 -5.36
CA VAL A 41 6.40 3.91 -4.54
C VAL A 41 7.35 3.76 -3.37
N LEU A 42 8.36 4.64 -3.29
CA LEU A 42 9.17 4.75 -2.09
C LEU A 42 8.38 5.48 -1.01
N HIS A 43 8.32 4.88 0.17
CA HIS A 43 7.64 5.46 1.32
C HIS A 43 8.48 5.36 2.59
N LYS A 44 8.21 6.25 3.52
CA LYS A 44 8.87 6.34 4.81
C LYS A 44 7.83 6.21 5.90
N THR A 45 7.92 5.12 6.65
CA THR A 45 7.03 4.88 7.77
C THR A 45 7.22 5.98 8.82
N GLU A 46 6.15 6.74 9.08
CA GLU A 46 6.10 7.78 10.11
C GLU A 46 5.57 7.21 11.44
N LEU A 47 4.65 6.24 11.38
CA LEU A 47 4.00 5.64 12.55
C LEU A 47 3.64 4.17 12.27
N GLY A 48 3.76 3.27 13.26
CA GLY A 48 3.59 1.83 13.05
C GLY A 48 4.83 1.18 12.41
N PRO A 49 4.72 -0.05 11.85
CA PRO A 49 3.58 -0.96 11.89
C PRO A 49 3.34 -1.54 13.30
N SER A 50 2.08 -1.72 13.67
CA SER A 50 1.67 -2.47 14.87
C SER A 50 2.18 -3.93 14.82
N ASP A 51 2.29 -4.61 15.96
CA ASP A 51 2.67 -6.03 15.99
C ASP A 51 1.60 -6.92 15.33
N ASP A 52 0.33 -6.55 15.44
CA ASP A 52 -0.79 -7.21 14.79
C ASP A 52 -0.98 -6.73 13.34
N ALA A 53 -1.17 -7.70 12.45
CA ALA A 53 -1.53 -7.45 11.06
C ALA A 53 -2.95 -6.89 10.95
N PRO A 54 -3.23 -6.04 9.94
CA PRO A 54 -4.59 -5.60 9.65
C PRO A 54 -5.49 -6.81 9.38
N ALA A 55 -6.63 -6.86 10.05
CA ALA A 55 -7.69 -7.81 9.73
C ALA A 55 -8.40 -7.41 8.43
N THR A 56 -9.08 -8.37 7.82
CA THR A 56 -10.03 -8.09 6.73
C THR A 56 -11.10 -7.11 7.23
N GLY A 57 -11.36 -6.06 6.46
CA GLY A 57 -12.21 -4.93 6.82
C GLY A 57 -11.48 -3.66 7.27
N ALA A 58 -10.14 -3.69 7.40
CA ALA A 58 -9.35 -2.49 7.68
C ALA A 58 -9.47 -1.45 6.55
N SER A 59 -9.41 -0.16 6.87
CA SER A 59 -9.43 0.91 5.88
C SER A 59 -8.02 1.42 5.57
N ILE A 60 -7.71 1.48 4.28
CA ILE A 60 -6.52 2.15 3.74
C ILE A 60 -6.98 3.50 3.23
N THR A 61 -6.30 4.57 3.64
CA THR A 61 -6.56 5.93 3.18
C THR A 61 -5.28 6.50 2.59
N LEU A 62 -5.36 6.97 1.35
CA LEU A 62 -4.28 7.58 0.59
C LEU A 62 -4.80 8.91 0.04
N GLY A 63 -4.49 10.02 0.73
CA GLY A 63 -5.02 11.34 0.40
C GLY A 63 -6.56 11.35 0.33
N PRO A 64 -7.18 11.64 -0.84
CA PRO A 64 -8.63 11.59 -1.04
C PRO A 64 -9.19 10.18 -1.30
N VAL A 65 -8.33 9.17 -1.51
CA VAL A 65 -8.75 7.80 -1.82
C VAL A 65 -8.87 6.99 -0.54
N SER A 66 -9.98 6.26 -0.40
CA SER A 66 -10.21 5.33 0.69
C SER A 66 -10.59 3.96 0.13
N ALA A 67 -9.88 2.93 0.56
CA ALA A 67 -10.14 1.54 0.19
C ALA A 67 -10.36 0.70 1.44
N THR A 68 -11.09 -0.41 1.29
CA THR A 68 -11.27 -1.38 2.37
C THR A 68 -10.51 -2.64 2.04
N ILE A 69 -9.65 -3.08 2.95
CA ILE A 69 -8.92 -4.34 2.85
C ILE A 69 -9.92 -5.48 2.88
N THR A 70 -9.90 -6.31 1.85
CA THR A 70 -10.75 -7.51 1.73
C THR A 70 -9.96 -8.77 2.06
N ALA A 71 -8.65 -8.79 1.80
CA ALA A 71 -7.75 -9.88 2.17
C ALA A 71 -6.34 -9.38 2.48
N VAL A 72 -5.64 -10.04 3.41
CA VAL A 72 -4.25 -9.73 3.75
C VAL A 72 -3.47 -11.03 3.76
N GLY A 73 -2.39 -11.09 2.98
CA GLY A 73 -1.46 -12.21 3.02
C GLY A 73 -0.76 -12.30 4.37
N SER A 74 -0.57 -13.51 4.88
CA SER A 74 0.02 -13.78 6.20
C SER A 74 1.43 -13.23 6.39
N THR A 75 2.20 -13.05 5.31
CA THR A 75 3.54 -12.45 5.34
C THR A 75 3.57 -11.00 4.86
N ALA A 76 2.46 -10.45 4.38
CA ALA A 76 2.39 -9.08 3.86
C ALA A 76 2.77 -8.08 4.96
N TRP A 77 2.21 -8.27 6.16
CA TRP A 77 2.51 -7.42 7.30
C TRP A 77 3.95 -7.54 7.80
N SER A 78 4.50 -8.76 7.84
CA SER A 78 5.91 -8.98 8.17
C SER A 78 6.83 -8.27 7.18
N LYS A 79 6.53 -8.31 5.87
CA LYS A 79 7.30 -7.58 4.84
C LYS A 79 7.20 -6.08 4.97
N VAL A 80 6.03 -5.54 5.34
CA VAL A 80 5.89 -4.11 5.68
C VAL A 80 6.76 -3.74 6.86
N ARG A 81 6.85 -4.61 7.87
CA ARG A 81 7.65 -4.35 9.08
C ARG A 81 9.15 -4.49 8.85
N GLU A 82 9.58 -5.49 8.07
CA GLU A 82 11.00 -5.75 7.82
C GLU A 82 11.58 -4.90 6.69
N MET A 83 10.83 -4.72 5.60
CA MET A 83 11.31 -4.09 4.37
C MET A 83 10.47 -2.89 3.94
N GLY A 84 9.40 -2.55 4.66
CA GLY A 84 8.40 -1.60 4.17
C GLY A 84 7.79 -2.00 2.83
N HIS A 85 7.79 -3.29 2.49
CA HIS A 85 7.31 -3.75 1.21
C HIS A 85 5.88 -4.28 1.32
N VAL A 86 4.98 -3.72 0.53
CA VAL A 86 3.63 -4.27 0.34
C VAL A 86 3.14 -4.07 -1.08
N VAL A 87 2.43 -5.08 -1.58
CA VAL A 87 1.68 -5.00 -2.83
C VAL A 87 0.21 -4.91 -2.48
N ILE A 88 -0.49 -3.88 -2.96
CA ILE A 88 -1.91 -3.65 -2.73
C ILE A 88 -2.64 -3.80 -4.06
N SER A 89 -3.54 -4.77 -4.14
CA SER A 89 -4.37 -5.06 -5.30
C SER A 89 -5.80 -4.56 -5.03
N PHE A 90 -6.21 -3.50 -5.71
CA PHE A 90 -7.56 -2.91 -5.64
C PHE A 90 -8.52 -3.61 -6.62
N ASN A 91 -8.63 -4.93 -6.50
CA ASN A 91 -9.46 -5.77 -7.36
C ASN A 91 -10.71 -6.32 -6.65
N GLY A 92 -10.91 -5.98 -5.37
CA GLY A 92 -11.99 -6.51 -4.55
C GLY A 92 -11.88 -8.01 -4.24
N ALA A 93 -10.73 -8.63 -4.47
CA ALA A 93 -10.55 -10.05 -4.21
C ALA A 93 -10.72 -10.37 -2.72
N SER A 94 -11.47 -11.43 -2.44
CA SER A 94 -11.77 -11.84 -1.06
C SER A 94 -10.66 -12.72 -0.44
N GLU A 95 -9.66 -13.11 -1.23
CA GLU A 95 -8.55 -13.95 -0.80
C GLU A 95 -7.25 -13.44 -1.43
N ALA A 96 -6.18 -13.38 -0.63
CA ALA A 96 -4.86 -12.97 -1.10
C ALA A 96 -4.17 -14.16 -1.76
N GLU A 97 -4.00 -14.12 -3.09
CA GLU A 97 -3.32 -15.19 -3.85
C GLU A 97 -1.85 -15.31 -3.46
N ARG A 98 -1.21 -14.21 -3.05
CA ARG A 98 0.17 -14.21 -2.57
C ARG A 98 0.24 -13.90 -1.08
N PRO A 99 1.11 -14.58 -0.33
CA PRO A 99 1.27 -14.33 1.09
C PRO A 99 1.84 -12.94 1.39
N GLY A 100 2.37 -12.22 0.39
CA GLY A 100 2.92 -10.86 0.51
C GLY A 100 2.08 -9.74 -0.11
N GLU A 101 0.85 -10.02 -0.55
CA GLU A 101 -0.06 -9.02 -1.11
C GLU A 101 -1.24 -8.73 -0.18
N VAL A 102 -1.88 -7.59 -0.41
CA VAL A 102 -3.08 -7.12 0.26
C VAL A 102 -4.13 -6.87 -0.80
N CYS A 103 -5.26 -7.55 -0.73
CA CYS A 103 -6.40 -7.25 -1.59
C CYS A 103 -7.27 -6.21 -0.89
N ALA A 104 -7.70 -5.22 -1.65
CA ALA A 104 -8.62 -4.19 -1.23
C ALA A 104 -9.77 -4.07 -2.24
N SER A 105 -10.88 -3.49 -1.80
CA SER A 105 -12.00 -3.13 -2.67
C SER A 105 -11.53 -2.28 -3.85
N GLU A 106 -12.21 -2.43 -4.97
CA GLU A 106 -12.00 -1.56 -6.14
C GLU A 106 -12.12 -0.08 -5.72
N VAL A 107 -11.19 0.72 -6.21
CA VAL A 107 -11.17 2.18 -6.02
C VAL A 107 -11.01 2.87 -7.36
N ASP A 108 -11.30 4.17 -7.39
CA ASP A 108 -10.99 5.02 -8.54
C ASP A 108 -9.48 5.05 -8.78
N THR A 109 -9.02 4.30 -9.78
CA THR A 109 -7.60 4.26 -10.18
C THR A 109 -7.10 5.63 -10.62
N GLY A 110 -7.95 6.43 -11.29
CA GLY A 110 -7.64 7.81 -11.62
C GLY A 110 -7.41 8.70 -10.39
N ALA A 111 -8.23 8.53 -9.33
CA ALA A 111 -8.03 9.24 -8.07
C ALA A 111 -6.80 8.70 -7.31
N LEU A 112 -6.52 7.40 -7.40
CA LEU A 112 -5.34 6.76 -6.81
C LEU A 112 -4.05 7.33 -7.41
N VAL A 113 -3.94 7.36 -8.74
CA VAL A 113 -2.80 7.95 -9.46
C VAL A 113 -2.68 9.44 -9.16
N ALA A 114 -3.80 10.18 -9.14
CA ALA A 114 -3.78 11.61 -8.80
C ALA A 114 -3.35 11.87 -7.34
N ALA A 115 -3.68 10.97 -6.42
CA ALA A 115 -3.32 11.06 -5.02
C ALA A 115 -1.89 10.58 -4.74
N LEU A 116 -1.35 9.71 -5.58
CA LEU A 116 0.03 9.25 -5.58
C LEU A 116 0.95 10.38 -6.02
N THR A 117 1.30 11.23 -5.06
CA THR A 117 2.25 12.32 -5.22
C THR A 117 3.37 12.20 -4.17
N PRO A 118 4.61 12.60 -4.48
CA PRO A 118 5.67 12.66 -3.49
C PRO A 118 5.25 13.57 -2.33
N GLY A 119 5.26 13.04 -1.11
CA GLY A 119 4.73 13.67 0.10
C GLY A 119 3.33 13.20 0.51
N ALA A 120 2.64 12.39 -0.29
CA ALA A 120 1.37 11.80 0.05
C ALA A 120 1.49 10.92 1.31
N VAL A 121 0.45 10.93 2.14
CA VAL A 121 0.42 10.13 3.38
C VAL A 121 -0.58 9.01 3.22
N ILE A 122 -0.11 7.80 3.49
CA ILE A 122 -0.87 6.56 3.47
C ILE A 122 -1.09 6.13 4.91
N THR A 123 -2.35 5.92 5.27
CA THR A 123 -2.74 5.51 6.61
C THR A 123 -3.53 4.22 6.51
N ILE A 124 -3.16 3.22 7.30
CA ILE A 124 -3.88 1.97 7.45
C ILE A 124 -4.45 1.95 8.86
N ALA A 125 -5.76 1.84 8.98
CA ALA A 125 -6.47 1.79 10.26
C ALA A 125 -7.42 0.58 10.30
N ALA A 126 -7.54 -0.02 11.48
CA ALA A 126 -8.50 -1.08 11.78
C ALA A 126 -9.37 -0.73 12.99
#